data_AF-A0A7S1UHJ9-F1
#
_entry.id   AF-A0A7S1UHJ9-F1
#
_cell.length_a   1.000
_cell.length_b   1.000
_cell.length_c   1.000
_cell.angle_alpha   90.00
_cell.angle_beta   90.00
_cell.angle_gamma   90.00
#
_symmetry.space_group_name_H-M   'P 1'
#
loop_
_entity.id
_entity.type
_entity.pdbx_description
1 polymer ?
#
loop_
_entity_poly.entity_id
_entity_poly.type
_entity_poly.pdbx_seq_one_letter_code
_entity_poly.pdbx_strand_id
1 'polypeptide(L)'
;MEAFGNAKTLRNNNSSRFGKLISVRFDGNGCISGGSIIEYLLEKSRIVFQADGERNYHIFYQLLAGGEANLPMKTRLVLDHPETFHYLDQSGVTHIEGLSDEKEFEDVNGAMDTLNFSSEEVDDIFGIVAAVLHLGNVGFDVVVNTTSEDGSRVSNTDVSDRAAMLLRVGNERLRTVLTSRNIGNRTKILVAYGVDQAANARDAISKAVYARLFSRIISRINETLSTAFMSDAHVINVLDIFGFESFETNSFEQLCINYCNEKLQFHFNEHIFRLEQEVYAAEGVHVPDTDFKDNQATLDLLEARVGILAMIDDEISVPQGADNTFLSKLKAQYTGKHESFAAPKPRECKDAQLCFGVVHYAGKVFYNVTDFLEKNRDSLHPDILGMLRQSGSPFVRSMFPAEDDAGGGDDSGGRGG
;
A
#
# COMPACT_ATOMS: atom_id res chain seq x y z
N MET A 1 1.72 14.50 -3.58
CA MET A 1 2.20 13.11 -3.36
C MET A 1 2.65 12.90 -1.93
N GLU A 2 3.60 13.69 -1.41
CA GLU A 2 4.12 13.52 -0.04
C GLU A 2 3.03 13.53 1.03
N ALA A 3 2.09 14.48 0.97
CA ALA A 3 0.94 14.50 1.88
C ALA A 3 0.20 13.15 1.98
N PHE A 4 0.01 12.46 0.86
CA PHE A 4 -0.78 11.22 0.77
C PHE A 4 0.06 9.93 0.80
N GLY A 5 1.38 10.05 0.70
CA GLY A 5 2.27 8.90 0.54
C GLY A 5 3.43 8.87 1.54
N ASN A 6 3.65 9.94 2.29
CA ASN A 6 4.70 10.02 3.30
C ASN A 6 4.11 10.02 4.70
N ALA A 7 4.91 9.51 5.64
CA ALA A 7 4.58 9.51 7.05
C ALA A 7 5.85 9.62 7.91
N LYS A 8 5.66 9.99 9.18
CA LYS A 8 6.73 9.94 10.18
C LYS A 8 6.98 8.50 10.63
N THR A 9 8.25 8.10 10.63
CA THR A 9 8.77 6.89 11.26
C THR A 9 9.75 7.26 12.38
N LEU A 10 10.26 6.26 13.09
CA LEU A 10 11.28 6.45 14.13
C LEU A 10 12.59 7.08 13.61
N ARG A 11 12.88 6.93 12.31
CA ARG A 11 14.16 7.37 11.71
C ARG A 11 14.01 8.59 10.81
N ASN A 12 12.81 8.85 10.29
CA ASN A 12 12.58 9.92 9.33
C ASN A 12 11.19 10.53 9.54
N ASN A 13 11.14 11.86 9.75
CA ASN A 13 9.90 12.59 9.95
C ASN A 13 9.05 12.73 8.67
N ASN A 14 9.63 12.58 7.48
CA ASN A 14 8.95 12.65 6.19
C ASN A 14 9.38 11.46 5.31
N SER A 15 9.06 10.25 5.76
CA SER A 15 9.46 9.01 5.09
C SER A 15 8.48 8.65 3.98
N SER A 16 8.95 8.53 2.74
CA SER A 16 8.15 7.98 1.64
C SER A 16 7.71 6.55 1.98
N ARG A 17 6.40 6.32 2.01
CA ARG A 17 5.77 5.01 2.25
C ARG A 17 5.14 4.43 0.98
N PHE A 18 5.75 4.74 -0.15
CA PHE A 18 5.54 4.16 -1.47
C PHE A 18 6.82 4.31 -2.30
N GLY A 19 7.01 3.45 -3.30
CA GLY A 19 8.01 3.62 -4.34
C GLY A 19 7.45 4.41 -5.52
N LYS A 20 8.30 5.16 -6.23
CA LYS A 20 7.93 5.91 -7.43
C LYS A 20 9.03 5.87 -8.48
N LEU A 21 8.62 5.68 -9.73
CA LEU A 21 9.45 5.88 -10.91
C LEU A 21 8.96 7.14 -11.62
N ILE A 22 9.79 8.18 -11.62
CA ILE A 22 9.48 9.45 -12.27
C ILE A 22 10.24 9.49 -13.60
N SER A 23 9.51 9.47 -14.70
CA SER A 23 10.06 9.69 -16.04
C SER A 23 9.95 11.17 -16.38
N VAL A 24 11.07 11.85 -16.54
CA VAL A 24 11.15 13.24 -17.02
C VAL A 24 11.52 13.21 -18.50
N ARG A 25 10.69 13.83 -19.34
CA ARG A 25 10.89 13.89 -20.79
C ARG A 25 11.49 15.24 -21.17
N PHE A 26 12.45 15.22 -22.09
CA PHE A 26 13.14 16.39 -22.62
C PHE A 26 12.93 16.50 -24.12
N ASP A 27 12.74 17.70 -24.64
CA ASP A 27 12.75 17.96 -26.08
C ASP A 27 14.17 17.98 -26.65
N GLY A 28 14.29 18.15 -27.98
CA GLY A 28 15.59 18.20 -28.66
C GLY A 28 16.49 19.39 -28.26
N ASN A 29 15.96 20.38 -27.53
CA ASN A 29 16.73 21.49 -26.97
C ASN A 29 17.14 21.25 -25.51
N GLY A 30 16.80 20.09 -24.93
CA GLY A 30 17.06 19.77 -23.53
C GLY A 30 16.10 20.44 -22.53
N CYS A 31 14.96 20.97 -22.99
CA CYS A 31 13.92 21.53 -22.13
C CYS A 31 12.92 20.45 -21.70
N ILE A 32 12.39 20.55 -20.47
CA ILE A 32 11.39 19.59 -19.97
C ILE A 32 10.11 19.73 -20.81
N SER A 33 9.72 18.64 -21.46
CA SER A 33 8.55 18.56 -22.35
C SER A 33 7.36 17.85 -21.71
N GLY A 34 7.58 17.07 -20.65
CA GLY A 34 6.52 16.39 -19.91
C GLY A 34 7.06 15.32 -18.98
N GLY A 35 6.17 14.48 -18.45
CA GLY A 35 6.59 13.37 -17.61
C GLY A 35 5.50 12.36 -17.29
N SER A 36 5.89 11.33 -16.57
CA SER A 36 4.97 10.34 -16.00
C SER A 36 5.53 9.79 -14.70
N ILE A 37 4.64 9.40 -13.82
CA ILE A 37 4.94 8.83 -12.50
C ILE A 37 4.27 7.48 -12.43
N ILE A 38 5.02 6.45 -12.07
CA ILE A 38 4.46 5.14 -11.73
C ILE A 38 4.69 4.91 -10.25
N GLU A 39 3.63 4.67 -9.50
CA GLU A 39 3.68 4.35 -8.07
C GLU A 39 3.72 2.83 -7.82
N TYR A 40 4.39 2.43 -6.74
CA TYR A 40 4.54 1.04 -6.32
C TYR A 40 4.41 0.92 -4.80
N LEU A 41 3.80 -0.18 -4.34
CA LEU A 41 3.84 -0.63 -2.93
C LEU A 41 3.54 0.47 -1.90
N LEU A 42 2.40 1.16 -2.04
CA LEU A 42 1.90 1.99 -0.95
C LEU A 42 1.70 1.11 0.30
N GLU A 43 2.26 1.51 1.43
CA GLU A 43 2.16 0.78 2.70
C GLU A 43 0.74 0.89 3.27
N LYS A 44 -0.16 0.00 2.82
CA LYS A 44 -1.58 0.03 3.21
C LYS A 44 -1.79 -0.23 4.70
N SER A 45 -0.94 -1.04 5.33
CA SER A 45 -1.03 -1.34 6.76
C SER A 45 -1.00 -0.08 7.62
N ARG A 46 -0.21 0.94 7.22
CA ARG A 46 -0.09 2.22 7.91
C ARG A 46 -1.41 2.97 8.08
N ILE A 47 -2.36 2.76 7.17
CA ILE A 47 -3.67 3.43 7.18
C ILE A 47 -4.44 3.06 8.45
N VAL A 48 -4.31 1.82 8.91
CA VAL A 48 -5.11 1.27 10.02
C VAL A 48 -4.29 0.97 11.26
N PHE A 49 -2.96 1.00 11.17
CA PHE A 49 -2.05 0.67 12.25
C PHE A 49 -0.81 1.57 12.23
N GLN A 50 -0.35 2.01 13.40
CA GLN A 50 0.94 2.70 13.57
C GLN A 50 1.69 2.12 14.77
N ALA A 51 2.99 1.90 14.62
CA ALA A 51 3.85 1.56 15.75
C ALA A 51 4.12 2.78 16.63
N ASP A 52 4.47 2.55 17.89
CA ASP A 52 4.85 3.59 18.85
C ASP A 52 5.88 4.56 18.26
N GLY A 53 5.60 5.87 18.37
CA GLY A 53 6.47 6.92 17.84
C GLY A 53 6.32 7.25 16.36
N GLU A 54 5.52 6.50 15.59
CA GLU A 54 5.23 6.77 14.18
C GLU A 54 3.94 7.58 13.98
N ARG A 55 3.72 8.13 12.78
CA ARG A 55 2.39 8.69 12.39
C ARG A 55 1.76 7.89 11.26
N ASN A 56 0.46 8.12 11.07
CA ASN A 56 -0.21 7.84 9.81
C ASN A 56 0.25 8.85 8.72
N TYR A 57 -0.28 8.74 7.51
CA TYR A 57 0.04 9.65 6.41
C TYR A 57 -0.24 11.12 6.74
N HIS A 58 0.61 12.03 6.28
CA HIS A 58 0.55 13.45 6.67
C HIS A 58 -0.80 14.11 6.38
N ILE A 59 -1.45 13.74 5.27
CA ILE A 59 -2.72 14.33 4.84
C ILE A 59 -3.82 14.24 5.89
N PHE A 60 -3.83 13.20 6.73
CA PHE A 60 -4.82 13.10 7.79
C PHE A 60 -4.68 14.26 8.78
N TYR A 61 -3.47 14.52 9.25
CA TYR A 61 -3.18 15.60 10.21
C TYR A 61 -3.32 16.98 9.56
N GLN A 62 -2.86 17.12 8.31
CA GLN A 62 -3.01 18.33 7.51
C GLN A 62 -4.49 18.70 7.29
N LEU A 63 -5.35 17.73 6.96
CA LEU A 63 -6.78 17.95 6.78
C LEU A 63 -7.45 18.40 8.08
N LEU A 64 -7.09 17.81 9.22
CA LEU A 64 -7.62 18.22 10.52
C LEU A 64 -7.19 19.64 10.89
N ALA A 65 -5.91 19.97 10.70
CA ALA A 65 -5.38 21.32 10.94
C ALA A 65 -6.03 22.37 10.02
N GLY A 66 -6.15 22.08 8.73
CA GLY A 66 -6.87 22.94 7.79
C GLY A 66 -8.37 23.09 8.11
N GLY A 67 -8.97 22.06 8.72
CA GLY A 67 -10.33 22.12 9.24
C GLY A 67 -10.50 23.15 10.37
N GLU A 68 -9.53 23.27 11.27
CA GLU A 68 -9.58 24.28 12.34
C GLU A 68 -9.57 25.71 11.77
N ALA A 69 -8.84 25.96 10.68
CA ALA A 69 -8.84 27.23 9.97
C ALA A 69 -10.09 27.45 9.10
N ASN A 70 -10.80 26.38 8.72
CA ASN A 70 -11.97 26.41 7.83
C ASN A 70 -13.17 25.67 8.44
N LEU A 71 -13.92 26.39 9.29
CA LEU A 71 -15.07 25.84 10.03
C LEU A 71 -16.17 25.23 9.14
N PRO A 72 -16.52 25.79 7.96
CA PRO A 72 -17.43 25.13 7.02
C PRO A 72 -16.93 23.75 6.56
N MET A 73 -15.64 23.62 6.22
CA MET A 73 -15.03 22.34 5.84
C MET A 73 -15.03 21.36 7.02
N LYS A 74 -14.61 21.80 8.21
CA LYS A 74 -14.63 21.00 9.45
C LYS A 74 -16.03 20.45 9.74
N THR A 75 -17.06 21.28 9.62
CA THR A 75 -18.45 20.87 9.85
C THR A 75 -18.92 19.85 8.81
N ARG A 76 -18.66 20.11 7.53
CA ARG A 76 -19.09 19.24 6.42
C ARG A 76 -18.41 17.87 6.45
N LEU A 77 -17.13 17.82 6.78
CA LEU A 77 -16.32 16.60 6.85
C LEU A 77 -16.39 15.93 8.24
N VAL A 78 -17.08 16.56 9.19
CA VAL A 78 -17.23 16.11 10.58
C VAL A 78 -15.86 15.82 11.21
N LEU A 79 -14.94 16.78 11.07
CA LEU A 79 -13.57 16.66 11.60
C LEU A 79 -13.51 17.07 13.06
N ASP A 80 -12.60 16.43 13.80
CA ASP A 80 -12.35 16.66 15.21
C ASP A 80 -10.84 16.49 15.49
N HIS A 81 -10.40 16.53 16.74
CA HIS A 81 -9.00 16.40 17.10
C HIS A 81 -8.42 15.02 16.71
N PRO A 82 -7.13 14.93 16.34
CA PRO A 82 -6.50 13.67 15.92
C PRO A 82 -6.71 12.52 16.91
N GLU A 83 -6.66 12.81 18.21
CA GLU A 83 -6.81 11.86 19.32
C GLU A 83 -8.22 11.23 19.38
N THR A 84 -9.20 11.80 18.68
CA THR A 84 -10.56 11.23 18.59
C THR A 84 -10.68 10.15 17.53
N PHE A 85 -9.70 10.02 16.62
CA PHE A 85 -9.71 9.07 15.53
C PHE A 85 -8.77 7.91 15.82
N HIS A 86 -9.32 6.70 15.93
CA HIS A 86 -8.59 5.48 16.24
C HIS A 86 -7.41 5.23 15.29
N TYR A 87 -7.49 5.63 14.02
CA TYR A 87 -6.39 5.47 13.06
C TYR A 87 -5.27 6.53 13.20
N LEU A 88 -5.39 7.48 14.13
CA LEU A 88 -4.37 8.51 14.40
C LEU A 88 -3.86 8.48 15.85
N ASP A 89 -4.57 7.82 16.76
CA ASP A 89 -4.28 7.82 18.22
C ASP A 89 -3.55 6.54 18.72
N GLN A 90 -2.96 5.74 17.83
CA GLN A 90 -2.37 4.46 18.24
C GLN A 90 -0.94 4.59 18.78
N SER A 91 -0.18 5.57 18.28
CA SER A 91 1.26 5.69 18.52
C SER A 91 1.64 6.75 19.56
N GLY A 92 0.67 7.54 20.03
CA GLY A 92 0.88 8.70 20.89
C GLY A 92 1.53 9.91 20.21
N VAL A 93 1.63 9.92 18.88
CA VAL A 93 2.26 11.01 18.11
C VAL A 93 1.27 11.63 17.13
N THR A 94 0.82 12.84 17.43
CA THR A 94 -0.06 13.62 16.55
C THR A 94 0.67 14.82 15.91
N HIS A 95 1.76 15.28 16.52
CA HIS A 95 2.57 16.42 16.07
C HIS A 95 4.01 16.05 15.72
N ILE A 96 4.61 16.78 14.78
CA ILE A 96 6.03 16.69 14.41
C ILE A 96 6.70 18.02 14.73
N GLU A 97 7.74 18.00 15.56
CA GLU A 97 8.46 19.22 15.95
C GLU A 97 9.02 19.96 14.72
N GLY A 98 8.74 21.25 14.63
CA GLY A 98 9.20 22.12 13.55
C GLY A 98 8.37 22.05 12.26
N LEU A 99 7.29 21.27 12.21
CA LEU A 99 6.40 21.15 11.06
C LEU A 99 4.99 21.65 11.42
N SER A 100 4.40 22.48 10.55
CA SER A 100 3.03 22.97 10.70
C SER A 100 2.12 22.25 9.73
N ASP A 101 1.31 21.31 10.22
CA ASP A 101 0.34 20.58 9.38
C ASP A 101 -0.69 21.54 8.73
N GLU A 102 -0.97 22.71 9.33
CA GLU A 102 -1.81 23.77 8.75
C GLU A 102 -1.16 24.38 7.49
N LYS A 103 0.10 24.80 7.59
CA LYS A 103 0.83 25.37 6.45
C LYS A 103 1.02 24.34 5.33
N GLU A 104 1.35 23.11 5.70
CA GLU A 104 1.49 22.03 4.72
C GLU A 104 0.15 21.72 4.03
N PHE A 105 -0.99 21.91 4.70
CA PHE A 105 -2.30 21.81 4.07
C PHE A 105 -2.58 22.96 3.08
N GLU A 106 -2.13 24.18 3.37
CA GLU A 106 -2.18 25.29 2.40
C GLU A 106 -1.38 24.95 1.14
N ASP A 107 -0.19 24.38 1.31
CA ASP A 107 0.66 23.92 0.19
C ASP A 107 -0.02 22.80 -0.61
N VAL A 108 -0.74 21.87 0.04
CA VAL A 108 -1.56 20.86 -0.64
C VAL A 108 -2.65 21.51 -1.49
N ASN A 109 -3.38 22.50 -0.98
CA ASN A 109 -4.41 23.19 -1.75
C ASN A 109 -3.82 23.94 -2.95
N GLY A 110 -2.71 24.67 -2.75
CA GLY A 110 -2.01 25.35 -3.85
C GLY A 110 -1.50 24.39 -4.94
N ALA A 111 -1.05 23.19 -4.54
CA ALA A 111 -0.65 22.15 -5.48
C ALA A 111 -1.85 21.59 -6.26
N MET A 112 -2.99 21.34 -5.60
CA MET A 112 -4.23 20.89 -6.25
C MET A 112 -4.73 21.91 -7.28
N ASP A 113 -4.68 23.21 -6.95
CA ASP A 113 -5.03 24.29 -7.88
C ASP A 113 -4.08 24.31 -9.10
N THR A 114 -2.78 24.20 -8.87
CA THR A 114 -1.76 24.18 -9.94
C THR A 114 -1.95 22.99 -10.89
N LEU A 115 -2.37 21.84 -10.35
CA LEU A 115 -2.65 20.62 -11.11
C LEU A 115 -4.08 20.61 -11.71
N ASN A 116 -4.81 21.72 -11.59
CA ASN A 116 -6.16 21.92 -12.09
C ASN A 116 -7.20 20.90 -11.56
N PHE A 117 -7.04 20.44 -10.31
CA PHE A 117 -8.12 19.68 -9.68
C PHE A 117 -9.34 20.57 -9.55
N SER A 118 -10.50 20.06 -9.94
CA SER A 118 -11.76 20.78 -9.76
C SER A 118 -12.15 20.82 -8.28
N SER A 119 -12.90 21.85 -7.89
CA SER A 119 -13.44 21.93 -6.51
C SER A 119 -14.22 20.69 -6.08
N GLU A 120 -14.95 20.04 -7.01
CA GLU A 120 -15.66 18.79 -6.74
C GLU A 120 -14.70 17.61 -6.50
N GLU A 121 -13.61 17.50 -7.28
CA GLU A 121 -12.58 16.48 -7.05
C GLU A 121 -11.88 16.69 -5.70
N VAL A 122 -11.53 17.93 -5.35
CA VAL A 122 -10.91 18.26 -4.05
C VAL A 122 -11.85 17.91 -2.90
N ASP A 123 -13.14 18.23 -3.03
CA ASP A 123 -14.15 17.89 -2.03
C ASP A 123 -14.33 16.38 -1.87
N ASP A 124 -14.31 15.62 -2.96
CA ASP A 124 -14.37 14.16 -2.92
C ASP A 124 -13.09 13.55 -2.32
N ILE A 125 -11.91 14.07 -2.67
CA ILE A 125 -10.62 13.63 -2.11
C ILE A 125 -10.61 13.81 -0.58
N PHE A 126 -10.92 15.01 -0.09
CA PHE A 126 -10.94 15.26 1.36
C PHE A 126 -12.11 14.54 2.05
N GLY A 127 -13.24 14.37 1.36
CA GLY A 127 -14.35 13.52 1.80
C GLY A 127 -13.90 12.09 2.06
N ILE A 128 -13.12 11.50 1.15
CA ILE A 128 -12.59 10.14 1.29
C ILE A 128 -11.58 10.05 2.45
N VAL A 129 -10.67 11.02 2.57
CA VAL A 129 -9.70 11.04 3.69
C VAL A 129 -10.44 11.09 5.04
N ALA A 130 -11.45 11.96 5.17
CA ALA A 130 -12.29 12.01 6.36
C ALA A 130 -13.09 10.72 6.58
N ALA A 131 -13.61 10.11 5.51
CA ALA A 131 -14.35 8.85 5.61
C ALA A 131 -13.51 7.71 6.17
N VAL A 132 -12.23 7.63 5.79
CA VAL A 132 -11.28 6.63 6.33
C VAL A 132 -11.09 6.82 7.83
N LEU A 133 -11.01 8.07 8.32
CA LEU A 133 -10.94 8.35 9.75
C LEU A 133 -12.21 7.92 10.49
N HIS A 134 -13.39 8.25 9.96
CA HIS A 134 -14.67 7.83 10.55
C HIS A 134 -14.86 6.31 10.50
N LEU A 135 -14.42 5.63 9.43
CA LEU A 135 -14.43 4.18 9.36
C LEU A 135 -13.64 3.57 10.51
N GLY A 136 -12.44 4.07 10.81
CA GLY A 136 -11.61 3.56 11.92
C GLY A 136 -12.28 3.60 13.29
N ASN A 137 -13.24 4.51 13.49
CA ASN A 137 -14.01 4.64 14.72
C ASN A 137 -15.25 3.74 14.80
N VAL A 138 -15.60 3.02 13.73
CA VAL A 138 -16.74 2.10 13.75
C VAL A 138 -16.41 0.91 14.67
N GLY A 139 -17.28 0.71 15.68
CA GLY A 139 -17.20 -0.37 16.65
C GLY A 139 -18.22 -1.47 16.39
N PHE A 140 -18.00 -2.65 16.98
CA PHE A 140 -18.84 -3.83 16.78
C PHE A 140 -19.16 -4.52 18.09
N ASP A 141 -20.43 -4.89 18.27
CA ASP A 141 -20.91 -5.71 19.39
C ASP A 141 -21.18 -7.14 18.92
N VAL A 142 -20.96 -8.10 19.82
CA VAL A 142 -21.36 -9.51 19.61
C VAL A 142 -22.89 -9.62 19.54
N VAL A 143 -23.37 -10.40 18.59
CA VAL A 143 -24.76 -10.84 18.49
C VAL A 143 -24.78 -12.35 18.76
N VAL A 144 -25.21 -12.71 19.97
CA VAL A 144 -25.36 -14.12 20.36
C VAL A 144 -26.66 -14.65 19.78
N ASN A 145 -26.54 -15.62 18.87
CA ASN A 145 -27.69 -16.36 18.34
C ASN A 145 -27.78 -17.72 19.03
N THR A 146 -28.96 -18.08 19.53
CA THR A 146 -29.17 -19.36 20.24
C THR A 146 -29.10 -20.59 19.33
N THR A 147 -29.00 -20.42 18.00
CA THR A 147 -29.11 -21.49 17.00
C THR A 147 -28.12 -21.39 15.83
N SER A 148 -27.23 -20.38 15.77
CA SER A 148 -26.22 -20.20 14.71
C SER A 148 -24.85 -19.87 15.28
N GLU A 149 -23.82 -19.80 14.44
CA GLU A 149 -22.55 -19.14 14.81
C GLU A 149 -22.83 -17.70 15.28
N ASP A 150 -22.05 -17.25 16.27
CA ASP A 150 -22.13 -15.88 16.81
C ASP A 150 -21.82 -14.86 15.70
N GLY A 151 -22.61 -13.80 15.64
CA GLY A 151 -22.45 -12.71 14.67
C GLY A 151 -22.00 -11.41 15.31
N SER A 152 -22.02 -10.34 14.53
CA SER A 152 -21.72 -8.97 14.99
C SER A 152 -22.73 -7.96 14.45
N ARG A 153 -22.84 -6.84 15.14
CA ARG A 153 -23.56 -5.64 14.68
C ARG A 153 -22.72 -4.40 14.94
N VAL A 154 -22.92 -3.35 14.16
CA VAL A 154 -22.31 -2.04 14.43
C VAL A 154 -22.84 -1.47 15.75
N SER A 155 -21.95 -1.06 16.66
CA SER A 155 -22.32 -0.54 17.98
C SER A 155 -22.61 0.96 18.00
N ASN A 156 -21.99 1.72 17.10
CA ASN A 156 -22.11 3.18 16.95
C ASN A 156 -22.57 3.57 15.54
N THR A 157 -23.86 3.45 15.30
CA THR A 157 -24.49 3.66 13.99
C THR A 157 -24.28 5.06 13.42
N ASP A 158 -24.20 6.09 14.26
CA ASP A 158 -23.94 7.47 13.84
C ASP A 158 -22.54 7.64 13.22
N VAL A 159 -21.54 6.95 13.73
CA VAL A 159 -20.16 6.98 13.18
C VAL A 159 -20.13 6.29 11.82
N SER A 160 -20.79 5.14 11.69
CA SER A 160 -20.92 4.45 10.40
C SER A 160 -21.66 5.30 9.36
N ASP A 161 -22.62 6.13 9.80
CA ASP A 161 -23.39 7.00 8.91
C ASP A 161 -22.57 8.18 8.40
N ARG A 162 -21.66 8.72 9.21
CA ARG A 162 -20.69 9.75 8.77
C ARG A 162 -19.80 9.19 7.66
N ALA A 163 -19.24 8.00 7.85
CA ALA A 163 -18.43 7.33 6.83
C ALA A 163 -19.23 7.04 5.55
N ALA A 164 -20.46 6.53 5.67
CA ALA A 164 -21.34 6.26 4.55
C ALA A 164 -21.69 7.53 3.77
N MET A 165 -22.00 8.62 4.46
CA MET A 165 -22.30 9.93 3.88
C MET A 165 -21.12 10.46 3.06
N LEU A 166 -19.90 10.42 3.62
CA LEU A 166 -18.70 10.93 2.97
C LEU A 166 -18.29 10.09 1.75
N LEU A 167 -18.46 8.77 1.81
CA LEU A 167 -18.28 7.89 0.65
C LEU A 167 -19.47 7.89 -0.32
N ARG A 168 -20.56 8.60 0.03
CA ARG A 168 -21.84 8.63 -0.68
C ARG A 168 -22.39 7.22 -0.95
N VAL A 169 -22.28 6.32 0.01
CA VAL A 169 -22.86 4.94 -0.04
C VAL A 169 -24.06 4.83 0.92
N GLY A 170 -24.91 3.83 0.71
CA GLY A 170 -26.07 3.63 1.58
C GLY A 170 -25.69 3.09 2.97
N ASN A 171 -26.19 3.71 4.04
CA ASN A 171 -25.90 3.39 5.44
C ASN A 171 -26.10 1.89 5.76
N GLU A 172 -27.28 1.35 5.46
CA GLU A 172 -27.59 -0.07 5.68
C GLU A 172 -26.69 -1.00 4.87
N ARG A 173 -26.28 -0.55 3.68
CA ARG A 173 -25.39 -1.35 2.83
C ARG A 173 -23.98 -1.39 3.39
N LEU A 174 -23.46 -0.25 3.88
CA LEU A 174 -22.16 -0.20 4.57
C LEU A 174 -22.18 -1.13 5.79
N ARG A 175 -23.19 -1.02 6.65
CA ARG A 175 -23.35 -1.89 7.83
C ARG A 175 -23.40 -3.37 7.44
N THR A 176 -24.16 -3.71 6.40
CA THR A 176 -24.28 -5.09 5.91
C THR A 176 -22.93 -5.66 5.47
N VAL A 177 -22.14 -4.92 4.68
CA VAL A 177 -20.84 -5.42 4.20
C VAL A 177 -19.76 -5.42 5.29
N LEU A 178 -19.94 -4.60 6.33
CA LEU A 178 -19.09 -4.61 7.52
C LEU A 178 -19.36 -5.81 8.43
N THR A 179 -20.58 -6.35 8.46
CA THR A 179 -20.97 -7.41 9.41
C THR A 179 -21.35 -8.73 8.74
N SER A 180 -21.26 -8.84 7.42
CA SER A 180 -21.58 -10.07 6.69
C SER A 180 -20.97 -10.12 5.29
N ARG A 181 -20.90 -11.33 4.73
CA ARG A 181 -20.60 -11.58 3.31
C ARG A 181 -21.61 -12.50 2.66
N ASN A 182 -21.86 -12.27 1.37
CA ASN A 182 -22.55 -13.23 0.52
C ASN A 182 -21.60 -14.32 0.02
N ILE A 183 -21.89 -15.58 0.34
CA ILE A 183 -21.14 -16.74 -0.18
C ILE A 183 -21.85 -17.42 -1.37
N GLY A 184 -23.05 -16.96 -1.74
CA GLY A 184 -23.83 -17.56 -2.81
C GLY A 184 -23.56 -16.92 -4.17
N ASN A 185 -23.31 -17.75 -5.19
CA ASN A 185 -23.05 -17.28 -6.55
C ASN A 185 -24.30 -16.73 -7.26
N ARG A 186 -25.48 -17.29 -6.98
CA ARG A 186 -26.77 -16.90 -7.62
C ARG A 186 -27.89 -16.58 -6.63
N THR A 187 -27.75 -17.02 -5.38
CA THR A 187 -28.69 -16.76 -4.29
C THR A 187 -27.97 -15.95 -3.22
N LYS A 188 -28.66 -15.00 -2.58
CA LYS A 188 -28.09 -14.28 -1.43
C LYS A 188 -28.05 -15.23 -0.23
N ILE A 189 -26.86 -15.72 0.10
CA ILE A 189 -26.59 -16.50 1.31
C ILE A 189 -25.62 -15.67 2.14
N LEU A 190 -26.17 -14.90 3.08
CA LEU A 190 -25.38 -14.04 3.97
C LEU A 190 -24.84 -14.86 5.14
N VAL A 191 -23.52 -14.84 5.30
CA VAL A 191 -22.82 -15.35 6.48
C VAL A 191 -22.42 -14.15 7.33
N ALA A 192 -22.85 -14.15 8.58
CA ALA A 192 -22.50 -13.11 9.53
C ALA A 192 -21.01 -13.19 9.91
N TYR A 193 -20.41 -12.03 10.15
CA TYR A 193 -19.07 -11.92 10.69
C TYR A 193 -19.10 -11.89 12.21
N GLY A 194 -18.14 -12.57 12.84
CA GLY A 194 -17.77 -12.27 14.23
C GLY A 194 -17.18 -10.86 14.36
N VAL A 195 -16.97 -10.39 15.59
CA VAL A 195 -16.45 -9.03 15.85
C VAL A 195 -15.10 -8.78 15.18
N ASP A 196 -14.16 -9.71 15.28
CA ASP A 196 -12.83 -9.57 14.66
C ASP A 196 -12.90 -9.55 13.14
N GLN A 197 -13.76 -10.40 12.55
CA GLN A 197 -13.98 -10.40 11.10
C GLN A 197 -14.60 -9.09 10.61
N ALA A 198 -15.48 -8.48 11.41
CA ALA A 198 -16.08 -7.20 11.09
C ALA A 198 -15.06 -6.05 11.18
N ALA A 199 -14.17 -6.07 12.18
CA ALA A 199 -13.04 -5.15 12.27
C ALA A 199 -12.08 -5.30 11.08
N ASN A 200 -11.76 -6.53 10.66
CA ASN A 200 -10.94 -6.76 9.48
C ASN A 200 -11.64 -6.28 8.20
N ALA A 201 -12.95 -6.45 8.07
CA ALA A 201 -13.72 -5.93 6.94
C ALA A 201 -13.69 -4.39 6.88
N ARG A 202 -13.85 -3.71 8.03
CA ARG A 202 -13.70 -2.26 8.17
C ARG A 202 -12.31 -1.80 7.70
N ASP A 203 -11.27 -2.44 8.20
CA ASP A 203 -9.89 -2.09 7.90
C ASP A 203 -9.56 -2.36 6.42
N ALA A 204 -10.08 -3.43 5.83
CA ALA A 204 -9.94 -3.73 4.42
C ALA A 204 -10.58 -2.64 3.54
N ILE A 205 -11.77 -2.15 3.89
CA ILE A 205 -12.42 -1.03 3.19
C ILE A 205 -11.55 0.22 3.27
N SER A 206 -11.09 0.59 4.47
CA SER A 206 -10.23 1.75 4.71
C SER A 206 -8.95 1.69 3.86
N LYS A 207 -8.26 0.54 3.86
CA LYS A 207 -7.05 0.29 3.07
C LYS A 207 -7.30 0.45 1.58
N ALA A 208 -8.35 -0.20 1.07
CA ALA A 208 -8.64 -0.20 -0.35
C ALA A 208 -9.08 1.17 -0.87
N VAL A 209 -9.93 1.88 -0.13
CA VAL A 209 -10.41 3.21 -0.48
C VAL A 209 -9.24 4.20 -0.53
N TYR A 210 -8.38 4.22 0.49
CA TYR A 210 -7.23 5.12 0.50
C TYR A 210 -6.19 4.76 -0.58
N ALA A 211 -5.90 3.48 -0.78
CA ALA A 211 -4.96 3.05 -1.80
C ALA A 211 -5.43 3.44 -3.21
N ARG A 212 -6.73 3.27 -3.50
CA ARG A 212 -7.30 3.70 -4.80
C ARG A 212 -7.38 5.20 -4.93
N LEU A 213 -7.62 5.94 -3.84
CA LEU A 213 -7.52 7.41 -3.81
C LEU A 213 -6.11 7.84 -4.20
N PHE A 214 -5.08 7.24 -3.58
CA PHE A 214 -3.69 7.56 -3.88
C PHE A 214 -3.37 7.33 -5.36
N SER A 215 -3.67 6.15 -5.91
CA SER A 215 -3.49 5.87 -7.33
C SER A 215 -4.27 6.84 -8.22
N ARG A 216 -5.51 7.22 -7.87
CA ARG A 216 -6.30 8.20 -8.64
C ARG A 216 -5.65 9.58 -8.65
N ILE A 217 -5.07 10.03 -7.53
CA ILE A 217 -4.32 11.28 -7.45
C ILE A 217 -3.09 11.22 -8.38
N ILE A 218 -2.34 10.11 -8.39
CA ILE A 218 -1.20 9.92 -9.31
C ILE A 218 -1.66 9.91 -10.77
N SER A 219 -2.74 9.21 -11.11
CA SER A 219 -3.34 9.26 -12.46
C SER A 219 -3.67 10.69 -12.88
N ARG A 220 -4.29 11.49 -12.00
CA ARG A 220 -4.66 12.88 -12.30
C ARG A 220 -3.43 13.79 -12.46
N ILE A 221 -2.37 13.55 -11.70
CA ILE A 221 -1.06 14.20 -11.90
C ILE A 221 -0.52 13.84 -13.28
N ASN A 222 -0.51 12.57 -13.65
CA ASN A 222 -0.04 12.10 -14.95
C ASN A 222 -0.84 12.66 -16.12
N GLU A 223 -2.16 12.77 -15.99
CA GLU A 223 -3.02 13.44 -16.99
C GLU A 223 -2.53 14.88 -17.24
N THR A 224 -2.10 15.58 -16.18
CA THR A 224 -1.58 16.96 -16.27
C THR A 224 -0.16 17.02 -16.82
N LEU A 225 0.70 16.05 -16.48
CA LEU A 225 2.08 15.95 -16.97
C LEU A 225 2.19 15.43 -18.40
N SER A 226 1.12 14.80 -18.91
CA SER A 226 1.06 14.25 -20.26
C SER A 226 0.89 15.37 -21.29
N THR A 227 1.94 15.58 -22.09
CA THR A 227 1.89 16.43 -23.29
C THR A 227 1.81 15.56 -24.54
N ALA A 228 1.29 16.13 -25.64
CA ALA A 228 1.19 15.44 -26.92
C ALA A 228 2.56 14.88 -27.33
N PHE A 229 2.60 13.58 -27.63
CA PHE A 229 3.80 12.82 -27.99
C PHE A 229 4.67 13.58 -29.01
N MET A 230 5.81 14.10 -28.56
CA MET A 230 6.90 14.48 -29.43
C MET A 230 7.75 13.22 -29.65
N SER A 231 7.88 12.78 -30.90
CA SER A 231 8.48 11.50 -31.29
C SER A 231 9.97 11.34 -30.93
N ASP A 232 10.64 12.42 -30.53
CA ASP A 232 12.10 12.46 -30.28
C ASP A 232 12.45 12.90 -28.85
N ALA A 233 11.64 12.51 -27.85
CA ALA A 233 11.92 12.89 -26.47
C ALA A 233 13.00 12.01 -25.81
N HIS A 234 14.08 12.62 -25.32
CA HIS A 234 14.99 11.96 -24.38
C HIS A 234 14.29 11.80 -23.03
N VAL A 235 14.49 10.66 -22.35
CA VAL A 235 13.83 10.36 -21.08
C VAL A 235 14.87 10.07 -19.99
N ILE A 236 14.74 10.76 -18.86
CA ILE A 236 15.47 10.42 -17.63
C ILE A 236 14.49 9.79 -16.66
N ASN A 237 14.80 8.57 -16.22
CA ASN A 237 14.01 7.87 -15.21
C ASN A 237 14.68 8.02 -13.84
N VAL A 238 13.95 8.58 -12.89
CA VAL A 238 14.36 8.72 -11.49
C VAL A 238 13.58 7.71 -10.68
N LEU A 239 14.27 6.68 -10.21
CA LEU A 239 13.71 5.68 -9.31
C LEU A 239 13.95 6.12 -7.87
N ASP A 240 12.88 6.34 -7.12
CA ASP A 240 12.90 6.63 -5.68
C ASP A 240 12.05 5.58 -4.97
N ILE A 241 12.71 4.67 -4.26
CA ILE A 241 12.05 3.59 -3.53
C ILE A 241 12.63 3.47 -2.12
N PHE A 242 11.94 2.71 -1.28
CA PHE A 242 12.44 2.31 0.03
C PHE A 242 13.80 1.63 -0.07
N GLY A 243 14.71 2.04 0.82
CA GLY A 243 15.93 1.27 1.07
C GLY A 243 15.63 -0.06 1.76
N PHE A 244 16.64 -0.89 1.90
CA PHE A 244 16.58 -2.16 2.62
C PHE A 244 16.08 -1.97 4.07
N GLU A 245 15.07 -2.74 4.48
CA GLU A 245 14.44 -2.65 5.79
C GLU A 245 14.76 -3.89 6.66
N SER A 246 15.17 -3.65 7.92
CA SER A 246 15.35 -4.70 8.92
C SER A 246 15.03 -4.14 10.31
N PHE A 247 13.92 -4.62 10.87
CA PHE A 247 13.36 -4.24 12.16
C PHE A 247 13.31 -5.44 13.12
N GLU A 248 12.88 -5.19 14.36
CA GLU A 248 12.66 -6.24 15.37
C GLU A 248 11.61 -7.28 14.91
N THR A 249 10.54 -6.80 14.26
CA THR A 249 9.51 -7.64 13.63
C THR A 249 9.38 -7.22 12.17
N ASN A 250 9.74 -8.13 11.24
CA ASN A 250 9.57 -7.92 9.81
C ASN A 250 8.42 -8.79 9.32
N SER A 251 7.56 -8.25 8.45
CA SER A 251 6.42 -8.97 7.90
C SER A 251 6.47 -9.04 6.37
N PHE A 252 5.33 -9.34 5.73
CA PHE A 252 5.21 -9.52 4.29
C PHE A 252 5.65 -8.27 3.52
N GLU A 253 5.31 -7.08 4.03
CA GLU A 253 5.69 -5.80 3.43
C GLU A 253 7.22 -5.64 3.36
N GLN A 254 7.94 -5.96 4.43
CA GLN A 254 9.41 -5.93 4.43
C GLN A 254 10.00 -6.98 3.48
N LEU A 255 9.37 -8.16 3.34
CA LEU A 255 9.82 -9.16 2.37
C LEU A 255 9.74 -8.60 0.95
N CYS A 256 8.63 -7.95 0.59
CA CYS A 256 8.45 -7.31 -0.72
C CYS A 256 9.47 -6.18 -0.96
N ILE A 257 9.68 -5.32 0.04
CA ILE A 257 10.67 -4.23 -0.02
C ILE A 257 12.09 -4.77 -0.22
N ASN A 258 12.47 -5.77 0.57
CA ASN A 258 13.81 -6.35 0.52
C ASN A 258 14.03 -7.17 -0.75
N TYR A 259 13.01 -7.85 -1.27
CA TYR A 259 13.05 -8.48 -2.60
C TYR A 259 13.28 -7.46 -3.71
N CYS A 260 12.56 -6.32 -3.68
CA CYS A 260 12.79 -5.24 -4.64
C CYS A 260 14.24 -4.71 -4.56
N ASN A 261 14.77 -4.50 -3.36
CA ASN A 261 16.15 -4.10 -3.15
C ASN A 261 17.15 -5.17 -3.65
N GLU A 262 16.84 -6.47 -3.50
CA GLU A 262 17.65 -7.57 -4.04
C GLU A 262 17.72 -7.51 -5.57
N LYS A 263 16.60 -7.21 -6.25
CA LYS A 263 16.55 -7.02 -7.71
C LYS A 263 17.32 -5.80 -8.17
N LEU A 264 17.25 -4.69 -7.42
CA LEU A 264 18.05 -3.51 -7.72
C LEU A 264 19.54 -3.77 -7.55
N GLN A 265 19.94 -4.48 -6.49
CA GLN A 265 21.33 -4.86 -6.30
C GLN A 265 21.82 -5.76 -7.44
N PHE A 266 21.01 -6.73 -7.87
CA PHE A 266 21.33 -7.58 -9.01
C PHE A 266 21.46 -6.77 -10.31
N HIS A 267 20.52 -5.86 -10.58
CA HIS A 267 20.59 -5.00 -11.76
C HIS A 267 21.83 -4.09 -11.75
N PHE A 268 22.20 -3.55 -10.58
CA PHE A 268 23.41 -2.76 -10.40
C PHE A 268 24.67 -3.60 -10.69
N ASN A 269 24.72 -4.82 -10.15
CA ASN A 269 25.80 -5.78 -10.35
C ASN A 269 25.96 -6.19 -11.82
N GLU A 270 24.86 -6.58 -12.48
CA GLU A 270 24.89 -7.09 -13.87
C GLU A 270 25.07 -5.99 -14.93
N HIS A 271 24.43 -4.84 -14.72
CA HIS A 271 24.27 -3.85 -15.78
C HIS A 271 25.11 -2.61 -15.55
N ILE A 272 25.04 -2.00 -14.37
CA ILE A 272 25.74 -0.73 -14.13
C ILE A 272 27.25 -0.94 -14.13
N PHE A 273 27.75 -1.98 -13.46
CA PHE A 273 29.19 -2.23 -13.50
C PHE A 273 29.69 -2.58 -14.89
N ARG A 274 28.94 -3.39 -15.65
CA ARG A 274 29.33 -3.75 -17.02
C ARG A 274 29.37 -2.54 -17.93
N LEU A 275 28.33 -1.69 -17.88
CA LEU A 275 28.28 -0.44 -18.64
C LEU A 275 29.41 0.52 -18.24
N GLU A 276 29.69 0.64 -16.95
CA GLU A 276 30.77 1.50 -16.46
C GLU A 276 32.15 1.02 -16.96
N GLN A 277 32.39 -0.31 -16.96
CA GLN A 277 33.60 -0.90 -17.53
C GLN A 277 33.72 -0.64 -19.04
N GLU A 278 32.61 -0.70 -19.79
CA GLU A 278 32.58 -0.37 -21.22
C GLU A 278 32.92 1.11 -21.48
N VAL A 279 32.42 2.03 -20.65
CA VAL A 279 32.75 3.45 -20.71
C VAL A 279 34.23 3.68 -20.40
N TYR A 280 34.75 3.08 -19.32
CA TYR A 280 36.17 3.18 -18.99
C TYR A 280 37.07 2.66 -20.11
N ALA A 281 36.71 1.52 -20.70
CA ALA A 281 37.43 0.97 -21.84
C ALA A 281 37.38 1.90 -23.06
N ALA A 282 36.22 2.51 -23.34
CA ALA A 282 36.05 3.47 -24.42
C ALA A 282 36.86 4.77 -24.21
N GLU A 283 36.99 5.22 -22.96
CA GLU A 283 37.79 6.40 -22.59
C GLU A 283 39.29 6.08 -22.35
N GLY A 284 39.69 4.81 -22.45
CA GLY A 284 41.07 4.38 -22.22
C GLY A 284 41.51 4.44 -20.75
N VAL A 285 40.56 4.44 -19.82
CA VAL A 285 40.79 4.41 -18.37
C VAL A 285 40.93 2.96 -17.92
N HIS A 286 42.08 2.60 -17.37
CA HIS A 286 42.31 1.25 -16.87
C HIS A 286 41.87 1.14 -15.40
N VAL A 287 40.73 0.48 -15.17
CA VAL A 287 40.22 0.19 -13.82
C VAL A 287 40.45 -1.29 -13.49
N PRO A 288 40.95 -1.65 -12.30
CA PRO A 288 41.06 -3.05 -11.89
C PRO A 288 39.69 -3.71 -11.78
N ASP A 289 39.60 -4.99 -12.15
CA ASP A 289 38.37 -5.77 -11.92
C ASP A 289 38.07 -5.84 -10.42
N THR A 290 36.83 -5.52 -10.06
CA THR A 290 36.35 -5.59 -8.67
C THR A 290 35.43 -6.79 -8.56
N ASP A 291 35.77 -7.74 -7.67
CA ASP A 291 34.94 -8.90 -7.41
C ASP A 291 33.74 -8.49 -6.54
N PHE A 292 32.52 -8.78 -6.99
CA PHE A 292 31.31 -8.45 -6.26
C PHE A 292 30.57 -9.72 -5.86
N LYS A 293 29.81 -9.62 -4.76
CA LYS A 293 29.03 -10.74 -4.28
C LYS A 293 27.76 -10.88 -5.13
N ASP A 294 27.70 -11.93 -5.92
CA ASP A 294 26.49 -12.34 -6.63
C ASP A 294 25.38 -12.68 -5.61
N ASN A 295 24.18 -12.21 -5.91
CA ASN A 295 22.98 -12.43 -5.13
C ASN A 295 21.89 -13.24 -5.85
N GLN A 296 22.21 -13.87 -6.99
CA GLN A 296 21.31 -14.73 -7.75
C GLN A 296 20.70 -15.85 -6.91
N ALA A 297 21.47 -16.50 -6.02
CA ALA A 297 20.94 -17.55 -5.15
C ALA A 297 19.82 -17.04 -4.22
N THR A 298 19.94 -15.80 -3.71
CA THR A 298 18.89 -15.19 -2.90
C THR A 298 17.67 -14.82 -3.74
N LEU A 299 17.87 -14.35 -4.97
CA LEU A 299 16.77 -14.13 -5.91
C LEU A 299 16.05 -15.44 -6.25
N ASP A 300 16.76 -16.51 -6.56
CA ASP A 300 16.17 -17.83 -6.86
C ASP A 300 15.34 -18.35 -5.68
N LEU A 301 15.81 -18.17 -4.44
CA LEU A 301 15.03 -18.51 -3.26
C LEU A 301 13.71 -17.74 -3.19
N LEU A 302 13.70 -16.46 -3.60
CA LEU A 302 12.53 -15.59 -3.51
C LEU A 302 11.55 -15.78 -4.68
N GLU A 303 12.03 -15.71 -5.92
CA GLU A 303 11.22 -15.52 -7.12
C GLU A 303 11.13 -16.74 -8.06
N ALA A 304 11.94 -17.79 -7.84
CA ALA A 304 11.88 -18.96 -8.72
C ALA A 304 10.49 -19.63 -8.66
N ARG A 305 10.21 -20.50 -9.63
CA ARG A 305 8.93 -21.24 -9.71
C ARG A 305 8.56 -22.02 -8.44
N VAL A 306 9.55 -22.43 -7.66
CA VAL A 306 9.36 -23.09 -6.36
C VAL A 306 9.80 -22.21 -5.18
N GLY A 307 10.12 -20.94 -5.42
CA GLY A 307 10.60 -19.97 -4.45
C GLY A 307 9.53 -19.51 -3.45
N ILE A 308 9.94 -18.69 -2.49
CA ILE A 308 9.10 -18.24 -1.38
C ILE A 308 7.83 -17.57 -1.87
N LEU A 309 7.91 -16.67 -2.87
CA LEU A 309 6.74 -15.95 -3.39
C LEU A 309 5.72 -16.91 -4.03
N ALA A 310 6.19 -17.85 -4.86
CA ALA A 310 5.33 -18.88 -5.44
C ALA A 310 4.66 -19.76 -4.37
N MET A 311 5.39 -20.09 -3.30
CA MET A 311 4.83 -20.87 -2.18
C MET A 311 3.77 -20.10 -1.38
N ILE A 312 3.83 -18.77 -1.34
CA ILE A 312 2.77 -17.92 -0.75
C ILE A 312 1.51 -18.02 -1.62
N ASP A 313 1.64 -17.84 -2.93
CA ASP A 313 0.52 -17.88 -3.88
C ASP A 313 -0.16 -19.26 -3.90
N ASP A 314 0.62 -20.33 -3.86
CA ASP A 314 0.14 -21.69 -3.75
C ASP A 314 -0.67 -21.89 -2.46
N GLU A 315 -0.17 -21.43 -1.31
CA GLU A 315 -0.88 -21.61 -0.03
C GLU A 315 -2.18 -20.80 0.03
N ILE A 316 -2.24 -19.62 -0.57
CA ILE A 316 -3.47 -18.81 -0.64
C ILE A 316 -4.57 -19.53 -1.40
N SER A 317 -4.19 -20.27 -2.44
CA SER A 317 -5.11 -21.03 -3.29
C SER A 317 -5.61 -22.33 -2.63
N VAL A 318 -4.96 -22.80 -1.56
CA VAL A 318 -5.37 -24.00 -0.81
C VAL A 318 -6.60 -23.69 0.04
N PRO A 319 -7.68 -24.50 -0.03
CA PRO A 319 -8.79 -24.39 0.90
C PRO A 319 -8.30 -24.55 2.35
N GLN A 320 -8.52 -23.55 3.19
CA GLN A 320 -7.99 -23.47 4.56
C GLN A 320 -6.45 -23.36 4.68
N GLY A 321 -5.77 -22.85 3.64
CA GLY A 321 -4.37 -22.47 3.73
C GLY A 321 -4.14 -21.47 4.88
N ALA A 322 -3.09 -21.71 5.67
CA ALA A 322 -2.77 -20.95 6.87
C ALA A 322 -1.28 -20.61 6.94
N ASP A 323 -0.91 -19.52 7.62
CA ASP A 323 0.48 -19.08 7.70
C ASP A 323 1.42 -20.16 8.29
N ASN A 324 0.91 -20.95 9.25
CA ASN A 324 1.66 -22.06 9.87
C ASN A 324 1.94 -23.22 8.90
N THR A 325 1.00 -23.52 8.00
CA THR A 325 1.19 -24.58 6.99
C THR A 325 2.17 -24.11 5.92
N PHE A 326 2.08 -22.85 5.48
CA PHE A 326 3.08 -22.19 4.64
C PHE A 326 4.50 -22.27 5.26
N LEU A 327 4.65 -21.85 6.51
CA LEU A 327 5.95 -21.85 7.19
C LEU A 327 6.54 -23.25 7.32
N SER A 328 5.70 -24.24 7.61
CA SER A 328 6.11 -25.64 7.71
C SER A 328 6.63 -26.17 6.36
N LYS A 329 5.97 -25.83 5.26
CA LYS A 329 6.41 -26.17 3.89
C LYS A 329 7.74 -25.50 3.56
N LEU A 330 7.90 -24.20 3.85
CA LEU A 330 9.17 -23.48 3.65
C LEU A 330 10.33 -24.14 4.40
N LYS A 331 10.14 -24.41 5.70
CA LYS A 331 11.17 -25.04 6.55
C LYS A 331 11.54 -26.42 6.02
N ALA A 332 10.57 -27.24 5.61
CA ALA A 332 10.83 -28.55 5.04
C ALA A 332 11.60 -28.49 3.70
N GLN A 333 11.29 -27.49 2.87
CA GLN A 333 11.89 -27.31 1.56
C GLN A 333 13.33 -26.81 1.63
N TYR A 334 13.63 -25.83 2.50
CA TYR A 334 14.87 -25.05 2.40
C TYR A 334 15.85 -25.18 3.57
N THR A 335 15.40 -25.62 4.75
CA THR A 335 16.29 -25.69 5.94
C THR A 335 17.46 -26.64 5.69
N GLY A 336 18.68 -26.12 5.76
CA GLY A 336 19.91 -26.88 5.53
C GLY A 336 20.12 -27.32 4.07
N LYS A 337 19.28 -26.85 3.15
CA LYS A 337 19.29 -27.22 1.72
C LYS A 337 19.60 -26.04 0.79
N HIS A 338 19.34 -24.82 1.24
CA HIS A 338 19.57 -23.60 0.45
C HIS A 338 20.41 -22.60 1.25
N GLU A 339 21.46 -22.04 0.64
CA GLU A 339 22.43 -21.18 1.34
C GLU A 339 21.83 -19.84 1.82
N SER A 340 20.91 -19.28 1.03
CA SER A 340 20.21 -18.04 1.39
C SER A 340 19.03 -18.23 2.34
N PHE A 341 18.72 -19.46 2.78
CA PHE A 341 17.63 -19.71 3.73
C PHE A 341 18.18 -19.96 5.14
N ALA A 342 17.68 -19.20 6.12
CA ALA A 342 18.11 -19.30 7.51
C ALA A 342 16.95 -19.72 8.44
N ALA A 343 17.20 -20.70 9.30
CA ALA A 343 16.29 -21.01 10.40
C ALA A 343 16.55 -20.05 11.58
N PRO A 344 15.52 -19.38 12.13
CA PRO A 344 15.67 -18.47 13.26
C PRO A 344 16.02 -19.23 14.55
N LYS A 345 16.95 -18.70 15.34
CA LYS A 345 17.15 -19.11 16.74
C LYS A 345 16.27 -18.27 17.66
N PRO A 346 15.87 -18.76 18.85
CA PRO A 346 15.02 -18.01 19.79
C PRO A 346 15.56 -16.64 20.23
N ARG A 347 16.88 -16.41 20.12
CA ARG A 347 17.51 -15.12 20.45
C ARG A 347 17.56 -14.13 19.29
N GLU A 348 17.25 -14.56 18.07
CA GLU A 348 17.40 -13.78 16.84
C GLU A 348 16.06 -13.21 16.31
N CYS A 349 14.93 -13.86 16.64
CA CYS A 349 13.59 -13.42 16.27
C CYS A 349 12.66 -13.60 17.47
N LYS A 350 11.88 -12.58 17.80
CA LYS A 350 10.72 -12.75 18.69
C LYS A 350 9.76 -13.73 18.02
N ASP A 351 9.20 -14.66 18.79
CA ASP A 351 8.33 -15.71 18.26
C ASP A 351 8.98 -16.53 17.13
N ALA A 352 10.26 -16.92 17.31
CA ALA A 352 11.05 -17.65 16.30
C ALA A 352 10.34 -18.87 15.68
N GLN A 353 9.41 -19.50 16.39
CA GLN A 353 8.57 -20.57 15.86
C GLN A 353 7.72 -20.13 14.64
N LEU A 354 7.33 -18.85 14.58
CA LEU A 354 6.58 -18.18 13.52
C LEU A 354 7.49 -17.48 12.49
N CYS A 355 8.82 -17.52 12.64
CA CYS A 355 9.73 -16.86 11.69
C CYS A 355 10.37 -17.85 10.69
N PHE A 356 10.72 -17.32 9.52
CA PHE A 356 11.77 -17.85 8.63
C PHE A 356 12.79 -16.75 8.33
N GLY A 357 13.98 -17.10 7.85
CA GLY A 357 15.04 -16.15 7.55
C GLY A 357 15.53 -16.21 6.12
N VAL A 358 15.89 -15.05 5.57
CA VAL A 358 16.53 -14.91 4.27
C VAL A 358 17.86 -14.19 4.44
N VAL A 359 18.91 -14.67 3.77
CA VAL A 359 20.21 -14.02 3.71
C VAL A 359 20.26 -13.13 2.48
N HIS A 360 19.99 -11.85 2.67
CA HIS A 360 20.05 -10.81 1.64
C HIS A 360 21.48 -10.30 1.42
N TYR A 361 21.70 -9.53 0.35
CA TYR A 361 22.97 -8.83 0.14
C TYR A 361 23.36 -7.94 1.33
N ALA A 362 22.38 -7.28 1.96
CA ALA A 362 22.58 -6.37 3.09
C ALA A 362 22.65 -7.06 4.46
N GLY A 363 22.36 -8.37 4.53
CA GLY A 363 22.40 -9.14 5.77
C GLY A 363 21.24 -10.12 5.93
N LYS A 364 21.23 -10.80 7.07
CA LYS A 364 20.19 -11.78 7.39
C LYS A 364 18.99 -11.07 8.02
N VAL A 365 17.80 -11.33 7.49
CA VAL A 365 16.53 -10.80 8.00
C VAL A 365 15.59 -11.95 8.33
N PHE A 366 14.86 -11.83 9.45
CA PHE A 366 13.84 -12.79 9.86
C PHE A 366 12.45 -12.19 9.71
N TYR A 367 11.57 -12.94 9.05
CA TYR A 367 10.21 -12.55 8.74
C TYR A 367 9.22 -13.40 9.53
N ASN A 368 8.30 -12.76 10.24
CA ASN A 368 7.22 -13.42 10.97
C ASN A 368 6.04 -13.64 10.03
N VAL A 369 5.58 -14.90 9.89
CA VAL A 369 4.54 -15.27 8.93
C VAL A 369 3.12 -14.86 9.33
N THR A 370 2.89 -14.33 10.52
CA THR A 370 1.54 -13.92 10.95
C THR A 370 0.92 -12.96 9.93
N ASP A 371 -0.27 -13.35 9.46
CA ASP A 371 -1.10 -12.66 8.47
C ASP A 371 -0.47 -12.53 7.07
N PHE A 372 0.58 -13.31 6.74
CA PHE A 372 1.23 -13.28 5.42
C PHE A 372 0.24 -13.56 4.30
N LEU A 373 -0.53 -14.63 4.43
CA LEU A 373 -1.46 -15.04 3.38
C LEU A 373 -2.61 -14.04 3.22
N GLU A 374 -3.08 -13.46 4.32
CA GLU A 374 -4.11 -12.41 4.29
C GLU A 374 -3.58 -11.14 3.60
N LYS A 375 -2.37 -10.72 3.94
CA LYS A 375 -1.71 -9.55 3.33
C LYS A 375 -1.49 -9.69 1.83
N ASN A 376 -1.16 -10.90 1.35
CA ASN A 376 -1.00 -11.15 -0.09
C ASN A 376 -2.33 -11.38 -0.83
N ARG A 377 -3.40 -11.83 -0.15
CA ARG A 377 -4.72 -11.97 -0.80
C ARG A 377 -5.23 -10.66 -1.37
N ASP A 378 -4.93 -9.54 -0.73
CA ASP A 378 -5.16 -8.13 -1.14
C ASP A 378 -6.44 -7.87 -1.97
N SER A 379 -7.50 -8.64 -1.71
CA SER A 379 -8.74 -8.67 -2.48
C SER A 379 -9.91 -8.32 -1.57
N LEU A 380 -10.68 -7.33 -2.00
CA LEU A 380 -11.92 -6.97 -1.34
C LEU A 380 -13.00 -8.00 -1.68
N HIS A 381 -13.85 -8.29 -0.70
CA HIS A 381 -15.04 -9.09 -0.94
C HIS A 381 -15.93 -8.44 -2.04
N PRO A 382 -16.50 -9.21 -2.99
CA PRO A 382 -17.31 -8.65 -4.07
C PRO A 382 -18.48 -7.76 -3.62
N ASP A 383 -19.06 -8.02 -2.45
CA ASP A 383 -20.13 -7.16 -1.91
C ASP A 383 -19.63 -5.76 -1.53
N ILE A 384 -18.40 -5.66 -1.00
CA ILE A 384 -17.75 -4.38 -0.69
C ILE A 384 -17.49 -3.62 -2.00
N LEU A 385 -16.91 -4.30 -3.01
CA LEU A 385 -16.68 -3.72 -4.33
C LEU A 385 -17.98 -3.25 -4.96
N GLY A 386 -19.02 -4.07 -4.90
CA GLY A 386 -20.35 -3.75 -5.42
C GLY A 386 -20.97 -2.52 -4.74
N MET A 387 -20.73 -2.33 -3.44
CA MET A 387 -21.13 -1.12 -2.72
C MET A 387 -20.39 0.12 -3.22
N LEU A 388 -19.06 0.07 -3.31
CA LEU A 388 -18.23 1.20 -3.74
C LEU A 388 -18.51 1.60 -5.19
N ARG A 389 -18.71 0.60 -6.07
CA ARG A 389 -19.13 0.77 -7.48
C ARG A 389 -20.49 1.44 -7.66
N GLN A 390 -21.33 1.42 -6.63
CA GLN A 390 -22.66 2.04 -6.63
C GLN A 390 -22.71 3.30 -5.76
N SER A 391 -21.55 3.87 -5.39
CA SER A 391 -21.48 5.16 -4.71
C SER A 391 -22.15 6.27 -5.54
N GLY A 392 -22.79 7.21 -4.84
CA GLY A 392 -23.31 8.43 -5.42
C GLY A 392 -22.23 9.43 -5.84
N SER A 393 -20.96 9.24 -5.46
CA SER A 393 -19.83 10.03 -5.96
C SER A 393 -19.31 9.39 -7.27
N PRO A 394 -19.29 10.11 -8.40
CA PRO A 394 -18.61 9.67 -9.61
C PRO A 394 -17.12 9.42 -9.37
N PHE A 395 -16.47 10.24 -8.53
CA PHE A 395 -15.07 10.08 -8.18
C PHE A 395 -14.82 8.75 -7.47
N VAL A 396 -15.63 8.41 -6.45
CA VAL A 396 -15.53 7.12 -5.75
C VAL A 396 -15.76 5.95 -6.70
N ARG A 397 -16.76 6.03 -7.59
CA ARG A 397 -16.98 4.96 -8.58
C ARG A 397 -15.79 4.77 -9.52
N SER A 398 -15.17 5.87 -9.97
CA SER A 398 -14.01 5.82 -10.88
C SER A 398 -12.79 5.11 -10.28
N MET A 399 -12.68 5.09 -8.94
CA MET A 399 -11.62 4.37 -8.22
C MET A 399 -11.77 2.83 -8.26
N PHE A 400 -12.96 2.33 -8.59
CA PHE A 400 -13.30 0.90 -8.57
C PHE A 400 -13.96 0.44 -9.87
N PRO A 401 -13.28 0.51 -11.04
CA PRO A 401 -13.86 0.09 -12.31
C PRO A 401 -14.29 -1.39 -12.30
N ALA A 402 -15.23 -1.75 -13.18
CA ALA A 402 -15.58 -3.15 -13.40
C ALA A 402 -14.40 -3.89 -14.05
N GLU A 403 -14.25 -5.20 -13.82
CA GLU A 403 -13.14 -5.97 -14.38
C GLU A 403 -13.13 -5.98 -15.93
N ASP A 404 -14.28 -5.75 -16.56
CA ASP A 404 -14.41 -5.60 -18.02
C ASP A 404 -13.81 -4.28 -18.56
N ASP A 405 -13.61 -3.26 -17.71
CA ASP A 405 -13.01 -1.96 -18.08
C ASP A 405 -11.49 -1.90 -17.84
N ALA A 406 -10.90 -2.94 -17.24
CA ALA A 406 -9.45 -3.02 -16.99
C ALA A 406 -8.65 -3.60 -18.18
N GLY A 407 -9.33 -4.02 -19.25
CA GLY A 407 -8.73 -4.57 -20.46
C GLY A 407 -8.58 -3.54 -21.58
N GLY A 408 -7.43 -2.86 -21.63
CA GLY A 408 -7.11 -1.94 -22.73
C GLY A 408 -5.70 -1.35 -22.75
N GLY A 409 -4.76 -1.91 -21.98
CA GLY A 409 -3.32 -1.63 -22.11
C GLY A 409 -2.67 -2.75 -22.90
N ASP A 410 -2.30 -2.44 -24.14
CA ASP A 410 -1.75 -3.32 -25.17
C ASP A 410 -0.48 -4.06 -24.68
N ASP A 411 -0.57 -5.37 -24.46
CA ASP A 411 0.58 -6.28 -24.36
C ASP A 411 0.48 -7.36 -25.45
N SER A 412 0.46 -6.89 -26.71
CA SER A 412 0.62 -7.73 -27.90
C SER A 412 2.02 -7.53 -28.52
N GLY A 413 3.06 -7.74 -27.71
CA GLY A 413 4.43 -7.94 -28.17
C GLY A 413 4.59 -9.32 -28.83
N GLY A 414 4.53 -9.35 -30.16
CA GLY A 414 4.56 -10.56 -30.97
C GLY A 414 5.76 -11.48 -30.74
N ARG A 415 5.48 -12.79 -30.60
CA ARG A 415 6.43 -13.85 -30.88
C ARG A 415 6.37 -14.19 -32.37
N GLY A 416 7.35 -13.71 -33.12
CA GLY A 416 7.72 -14.22 -34.43
C GLY A 416 9.20 -14.57 -34.42
N GLY A 417 9.52 -15.85 -34.71
CA GLY A 417 10.88 -16.40 -34.76
C GLY A 417 10.96 -17.78 -34.15
#